data_AF-A0A9E3BJ70-F1
#
_entry.id   AF-A0A9E3BJ70-F1
#
_cell.length_a   1.000
_cell.length_b   1.000
_cell.length_c   1.000
_cell.angle_alpha   90.00
_cell.angle_beta   90.00
_cell.angle_gamma   90.00
#
_symmetry.space_group_name_H-M   'P 1'
#
loop_
_entity.id
_entity.type
_entity.pdbx_description
1 polymer ?
#
loop_
_entity_poly.entity_id
_entity_poly.type
_entity_poly.pdbx_seq_one_letter_code
_entity_poly.pdbx_strand_id
1 'polypeptide(L)'
;MAGLDKYVKRWRTALHVTASAFIVAIPGLAITPVAHAAAATATLSVSHTWQTGFIAHFTINNSSMVQLTDWTLEFDLPMGESVSHTWNSTLAQSGTHYVLTPANWNRIIAPGGSATGGFRGVLTGSYSPPSNCVLNRQYLCT
;
A
#
# COMPACT_ATOMS: atom_id res chain seq x y z
N MET A 1 -46.11 -36.82 67.37
CA MET A 1 -47.43 -36.16 67.57
C MET A 1 -47.37 -34.83 66.84
N ALA A 2 -47.47 -34.82 65.50
CA ALA A 2 -48.70 -34.77 64.70
C ALA A 2 -49.55 -33.53 65.01
N GLY A 3 -49.31 -32.45 64.26
CA GLY A 3 -50.12 -31.24 64.22
C GLY A 3 -50.39 -30.86 62.77
N LEU A 4 -51.45 -31.44 62.21
CA LEU A 4 -51.98 -31.20 60.88
C LEU A 4 -53.04 -30.09 61.02
N ASP A 5 -52.75 -28.86 60.60
CA ASP A 5 -53.74 -27.77 60.65
C ASP A 5 -54.10 -27.26 59.24
N LYS A 6 -55.34 -27.63 58.89
CA LYS A 6 -56.32 -26.95 58.03
C LYS A 6 -56.05 -26.82 56.53
N TYR A 7 -56.62 -27.79 55.84
CA TYR A 7 -56.95 -27.81 54.43
C TYR A 7 -58.22 -26.96 54.14
N VAL A 8 -58.19 -26.31 52.97
CA VAL A 8 -59.30 -25.73 52.19
C VAL A 8 -59.79 -24.31 52.53
N LYS A 9 -59.33 -23.35 51.73
CA LYS A 9 -60.25 -22.38 51.11
C LYS A 9 -59.87 -22.07 49.65
N ARG A 10 -60.59 -22.76 48.76
CA ARG A 10 -60.95 -22.41 47.37
C ARG A 10 -60.75 -20.92 47.03
N TRP A 11 -59.98 -20.61 45.98
CA TRP A 11 -60.49 -20.12 44.67
C TRP A 11 -59.46 -19.31 43.83
N ARG A 12 -59.34 -19.74 42.56
CA ARG A 12 -59.16 -18.94 41.32
C ARG A 12 -57.77 -18.35 40.97
N THR A 13 -57.10 -19.04 40.06
CA THR A 13 -56.44 -18.55 38.82
C THR A 13 -55.87 -17.12 38.80
N ALA A 14 -54.55 -17.00 38.62
CA ALA A 14 -53.95 -16.13 37.60
C ALA A 14 -52.47 -16.50 37.38
N LEU A 15 -52.13 -16.76 36.11
CA LEU A 15 -50.77 -16.90 35.60
C LEU A 15 -49.90 -15.70 36.00
N HIS A 16 -48.62 -15.92 36.27
CA HIS A 16 -47.54 -15.14 35.65
C HIS A 16 -46.29 -16.03 35.54
N VAL A 17 -46.02 -16.50 34.32
CA VAL A 17 -44.73 -17.07 33.94
C VAL A 17 -43.81 -15.88 33.67
N THR A 18 -42.79 -15.67 34.50
CA THR A 18 -41.69 -14.75 34.15
C THR A 18 -40.48 -15.59 33.73
N ALA A 19 -40.38 -15.84 32.43
CA ALA A 19 -39.17 -16.36 31.82
C ALA A 19 -38.19 -15.18 31.61
N SER A 20 -37.10 -15.15 32.38
CA SER A 20 -36.03 -14.16 32.22
C SER A 20 -35.04 -14.62 31.14
N ALA A 21 -35.05 -13.97 29.98
CA ALA A 21 -34.03 -14.15 28.96
C ALA A 21 -32.89 -13.14 29.18
N PHE A 22 -31.71 -13.61 29.59
CA PHE A 22 -30.49 -12.80 29.59
C PHE A 22 -29.89 -12.82 28.17
N ILE A 23 -29.98 -11.70 27.47
CA ILE A 23 -29.28 -11.49 26.20
C ILE A 23 -27.86 -11.02 26.54
N VAL A 24 -26.86 -11.88 26.28
CA VAL A 24 -25.45 -11.49 26.30
C VAL A 24 -25.15 -10.74 25.00
N ALA A 25 -25.04 -9.41 25.08
CA ALA A 25 -24.55 -8.60 23.99
C ALA A 25 -23.02 -8.76 23.90
N ILE A 26 -22.53 -9.45 22.87
CA ILE A 26 -21.11 -9.46 22.51
C ILE A 26 -20.87 -8.15 21.73
N PRO A 27 -20.08 -7.19 22.23
CA PRO A 27 -19.73 -6.02 21.43
C PRO A 27 -18.90 -6.51 20.23
N GLY A 28 -19.45 -6.35 19.03
CA GLY A 28 -18.76 -6.66 17.79
C GLY A 28 -17.53 -5.77 17.65
N LEU A 29 -16.34 -6.36 17.67
CA LEU A 29 -15.12 -5.70 17.21
C LEU A 29 -15.29 -5.47 15.70
N ALA A 30 -15.68 -4.27 15.33
CA ALA A 30 -15.67 -3.83 13.94
C ALA A 30 -14.20 -3.72 13.50
N ILE A 31 -13.68 -4.77 12.89
CA ILE A 31 -12.46 -4.72 12.08
C ILE A 31 -12.85 -3.96 10.81
N THR A 32 -12.69 -2.63 10.82
CA THR A 32 -12.81 -1.87 9.58
C THR A 32 -11.64 -2.28 8.68
N PRO A 33 -11.89 -2.70 7.43
CA PRO A 33 -10.79 -2.85 6.48
C PRO A 33 -10.18 -1.46 6.31
N VAL A 34 -8.89 -1.30 6.68
CA VAL A 34 -8.17 -0.11 6.28
C VAL A 34 -8.07 -0.18 4.77
N ALA A 35 -8.85 0.66 4.09
CA ALA A 35 -8.72 0.83 2.66
C ALA A 35 -7.36 1.50 2.43
N HIS A 36 -6.33 0.70 2.13
CA HIS A 36 -5.10 1.21 1.54
C HIS A 36 -5.44 1.65 0.11
N ALA A 37 -6.07 2.81 -0.04
CA ALA A 37 -5.97 3.54 -1.30
C ALA A 37 -4.47 3.62 -1.61
N ALA A 38 -4.05 3.31 -2.84
CA ALA A 38 -2.66 3.40 -3.26
C ALA A 38 -2.20 4.85 -3.13
N ALA A 39 -1.71 5.17 -1.94
CA ALA A 39 -1.52 6.54 -1.54
C ALA A 39 -0.14 7.04 -1.98
N ALA A 40 0.71 6.14 -2.47
CA ALA A 40 1.88 6.48 -3.24
C ALA A 40 1.70 5.99 -4.69
N THR A 41 2.09 6.82 -5.65
CA THR A 41 2.12 6.46 -7.07
C THR A 41 3.49 6.78 -7.65
N ALA A 42 3.88 6.07 -8.70
CA ALA A 42 5.09 6.35 -9.44
C ALA A 42 4.81 6.37 -10.94
N THR A 43 5.49 7.26 -11.65
CA THR A 43 5.60 7.23 -13.11
C THR A 43 7.06 7.05 -13.48
N LEU A 44 7.31 6.30 -14.56
CA LEU A 44 8.61 6.19 -15.19
C LEU A 44 8.43 6.37 -16.69
N SER A 45 8.88 7.50 -17.23
CA SER A 45 8.68 7.87 -18.63
C SER A 45 10.00 8.21 -19.30
N VAL A 46 10.11 7.85 -20.58
CA VAL A 46 11.25 8.22 -21.41
C VAL A 46 10.90 9.45 -22.22
N SER A 47 11.64 10.54 -22.00
CA SER A 47 11.38 11.84 -22.61
C SER A 47 12.12 12.02 -23.93
N HIS A 48 13.31 11.42 -24.07
CA HIS A 48 14.13 11.53 -25.27
C HIS A 48 14.85 10.23 -25.55
N THR A 49 14.90 9.84 -26.83
CA THR A 49 15.69 8.72 -27.34
C THR A 49 16.51 9.18 -28.54
N TRP A 50 17.71 8.62 -28.69
CA TRP A 50 18.56 8.79 -29.85
C TRP A 50 19.32 7.50 -30.13
N GLN A 51 20.16 7.50 -31.17
CA GLN A 51 20.82 6.29 -31.69
C GLN A 51 21.58 5.45 -30.67
N THR A 52 22.07 6.06 -29.58
CA THR A 52 22.97 5.40 -28.61
C THR A 52 22.52 5.55 -27.17
N GLY A 53 21.32 6.11 -26.93
CA GLY A 53 20.85 6.31 -25.57
C GLY A 53 19.50 6.98 -25.46
N PHE A 54 19.10 7.19 -24.20
CA PHE A 54 17.83 7.78 -23.86
C PHE A 54 17.90 8.53 -22.52
N ILE A 55 16.92 9.39 -22.28
CA ILE A 55 16.68 10.05 -20.99
C ILE A 55 15.33 9.59 -20.46
N ALA A 56 15.34 9.05 -19.23
CA ALA A 56 14.15 8.68 -18.50
C ALA A 56 13.97 9.57 -17.27
N HIS A 57 12.72 9.87 -16.92
CA HIS A 57 12.35 10.58 -15.71
C HIS A 57 11.41 9.73 -14.88
N PHE A 58 11.55 9.83 -13.56
CA PHE A 58 10.57 9.30 -12.63
C PHE A 58 9.94 10.41 -11.81
N THR A 59 8.68 10.21 -11.44
CA THR A 59 7.97 11.02 -10.44
C THR A 59 7.30 10.08 -9.46
N ILE A 60 7.57 10.27 -8.17
CA ILE A 60 6.90 9.57 -7.08
C ILE A 60 6.03 10.59 -6.36
N ASN A 61 4.74 10.32 -6.26
CA ASN A 61 3.79 11.19 -5.57
C ASN A 61 3.25 10.51 -4.31
N ASN A 62 3.17 11.26 -3.21
CA ASN A 62 2.55 10.81 -1.97
C ASN A 62 1.20 11.52 -1.79
N SER A 63 0.13 10.89 -2.25
CA SER A 63 -1.26 11.30 -2.04
C SER A 63 -1.81 10.92 -0.65
N SER A 64 -0.99 10.32 0.22
CA SER A 64 -1.41 9.89 1.56
C SER A 64 -1.35 11.03 2.59
N MET A 65 -1.92 10.79 3.76
CA MET A 65 -1.79 11.68 4.94
C MET A 65 -0.55 11.36 5.79
N VAL A 66 0.26 10.37 5.40
CA VAL A 66 1.46 9.92 6.12
C VAL A 66 2.69 10.22 5.26
N GLN A 67 3.82 10.57 5.87
CA GLN A 67 5.06 10.75 5.11
C GLN A 67 5.52 9.43 4.47
N LEU A 68 6.00 9.49 3.23
CA LEU A 68 6.66 8.37 2.57
C LEU A 68 8.17 8.53 2.75
N THR A 69 8.81 7.53 3.35
CA THR A 69 10.27 7.53 3.60
C THR A 69 10.94 6.42 2.83
N ASP A 70 12.18 6.64 2.41
CA ASP A 70 13.07 5.60 1.89
C ASP A 70 12.45 4.82 0.72
N TRP A 71 11.87 5.57 -0.22
CA TRP A 71 11.22 4.98 -1.38
C TRP A 71 12.21 4.14 -2.20
N THR A 72 11.69 3.12 -2.88
CA THR A 72 12.46 2.25 -3.77
C THR A 72 11.69 2.10 -5.07
N LEU A 73 12.30 2.48 -6.19
CA LEU A 73 11.72 2.33 -7.52
C LEU A 73 12.51 1.26 -8.28
N GLU A 74 11.85 0.15 -8.58
CA GLU A 74 12.43 -1.01 -9.26
C GLU A 74 11.89 -1.08 -10.68
N PHE A 75 12.72 -1.45 -11.65
CA PHE A 75 12.33 -1.68 -13.04
C PHE A 75 13.35 -2.55 -13.76
N ASP A 76 12.96 -3.10 -14.91
CA ASP A 76 13.83 -3.88 -15.77
C ASP A 76 14.08 -3.16 -17.09
N LEU A 77 15.34 -3.19 -17.55
CA LEU A 77 15.70 -2.80 -18.91
C LEU A 77 15.96 -4.03 -19.78
N PRO A 78 15.63 -3.99 -21.08
CA PRO A 78 15.93 -5.09 -21.98
C PRO A 78 17.43 -5.26 -22.21
N MET A 79 17.83 -6.44 -22.70
CA MET A 79 19.20 -6.68 -23.12
C MET A 79 19.61 -5.66 -24.20
N GLY A 80 20.84 -5.14 -24.09
CA GLY A 80 21.32 -4.08 -24.97
C GLY A 80 21.04 -2.66 -24.47
N GLU A 81 20.31 -2.52 -23.35
CA GLU A 81 20.14 -1.24 -22.66
C GLU A 81 20.75 -1.27 -21.25
N SER A 82 21.30 -0.14 -20.81
CA SER A 82 21.78 0.01 -19.43
C SER A 82 21.75 1.46 -18.96
N VAL A 83 21.77 1.65 -17.63
CA VAL A 83 21.82 2.98 -17.03
C VAL A 83 23.27 3.43 -16.88
N SER A 84 23.60 4.60 -17.45
CA SER A 84 24.94 5.19 -17.36
C SER A 84 25.14 6.14 -16.19
N HIS A 85 24.11 6.91 -15.82
CA HIS A 85 24.15 7.83 -14.68
C HIS A 85 22.72 8.19 -14.24
N THR A 86 22.53 8.48 -12.96
CA THR A 86 21.26 8.87 -12.35
C THR A 86 21.39 10.21 -11.64
N TRP A 87 20.29 10.95 -11.54
CA TRP A 87 20.22 12.14 -10.69
C TRP A 87 19.01 12.05 -9.75
N ASN A 88 19.10 12.77 -8.62
CA ASN A 88 18.12 12.72 -7.53
C ASN A 88 17.83 11.30 -7.02
N SER A 89 18.76 10.37 -7.23
CA SER A 89 18.65 8.97 -6.86
C SER A 89 20.02 8.32 -6.87
N THR A 90 20.17 7.23 -6.12
CA THR A 90 21.28 6.29 -6.26
C THR A 90 20.79 5.00 -6.90
N LEU A 91 21.69 4.31 -7.60
CA LEU A 91 21.37 3.13 -8.40
C LEU A 91 22.09 1.88 -7.88
N ALA A 92 21.33 0.79 -7.75
CA ALA A 92 21.87 -0.56 -7.69
C ALA A 92 21.35 -1.37 -8.89
N GLN A 93 22.16 -2.30 -9.38
CA GLN A 93 21.84 -3.11 -10.56
C GLN A 93 22.20 -4.58 -10.30
N SER A 94 21.34 -5.48 -10.78
CA SER A 94 21.62 -6.92 -10.88
C SER A 94 21.13 -7.44 -12.24
N GLY A 95 22.05 -7.66 -13.18
CA GLY A 95 21.69 -8.03 -14.55
C GLY A 95 20.88 -6.93 -15.23
N THR A 96 19.67 -7.26 -15.66
CA THR A 96 18.71 -6.34 -16.28
C THR A 96 17.80 -5.63 -15.28
N HIS A 97 17.90 -5.95 -13.99
CA HIS A 97 17.08 -5.38 -12.92
C HIS A 97 17.78 -4.19 -12.26
N TYR A 98 17.06 -3.07 -12.16
CA TYR A 98 17.56 -1.79 -11.64
C TYR A 98 16.72 -1.33 -10.46
N VAL A 99 17.40 -0.83 -9.43
CA VAL A 99 16.79 -0.32 -8.21
C VAL A 99 17.29 1.10 -7.96
N LEU A 100 16.38 2.06 -8.02
CA LEU A 100 16.62 3.44 -7.63
C LEU A 100 16.18 3.68 -6.19
N THR A 101 17.03 4.33 -5.42
CA THR A 101 16.75 4.78 -4.05
C THR A 101 16.98 6.28 -3.91
N PRO A 102 16.39 6.96 -2.91
CA PRO A 102 16.48 8.41 -2.79
C PRO A 102 17.90 8.93 -2.63
N ALA A 103 18.10 10.14 -3.13
CA ALA A 103 19.15 11.01 -2.63
C ALA A 103 18.78 11.53 -1.23
N ASN A 104 19.77 12.02 -0.48
CA ASN A 104 19.55 12.46 0.90
C ASN A 104 18.45 13.54 1.03
N TRP A 105 18.32 14.43 0.05
CA TRP A 105 17.37 15.55 0.07
C TRP A 105 15.93 15.18 -0.32
N ASN A 106 15.70 14.03 -0.97
CA ASN A 106 14.36 13.59 -1.39
C ASN A 106 13.96 12.23 -0.79
N ARG A 107 14.62 11.86 0.30
CA ARG A 107 14.36 10.63 1.07
C ARG A 107 13.01 10.63 1.75
N ILE A 108 12.49 11.81 2.13
CA ILE A 108 11.19 11.97 2.77
C ILE A 108 10.28 12.77 1.84
N ILE A 109 9.12 12.21 1.52
CA ILE A 109 8.06 12.86 0.75
C ILE A 109 6.88 13.11 1.69
N ALA A 110 6.64 14.38 2.01
CA ALA A 110 5.51 14.78 2.85
C ALA A 110 4.15 14.42 2.20
N PRO A 111 3.05 14.39 2.98
CA PRO A 111 1.69 14.34 2.44
C PRO A 111 1.46 15.38 1.33
N GLY A 112 0.94 14.94 0.19
CA GLY A 112 0.74 15.76 -1.01
C GLY A 112 2.03 16.13 -1.77
N GLY A 113 3.19 15.68 -1.32
CA GLY A 113 4.49 15.97 -1.92
C GLY A 113 4.90 14.99 -3.02
N SER A 114 6.02 15.31 -3.68
CA SER A 114 6.62 14.45 -4.69
C SER A 114 8.15 14.42 -4.63
N ALA A 115 8.72 13.34 -5.15
CA ALA A 115 10.14 13.23 -5.48
C ALA A 115 10.27 12.99 -6.97
N THR A 116 11.16 13.75 -7.62
CA THR A 116 11.41 13.64 -9.05
C THR A 116 12.90 13.42 -9.31
N GLY A 117 13.18 12.74 -10.40
CA GLY A 117 14.54 12.47 -10.83
C GLY A 117 14.56 11.82 -12.20
N GLY A 118 15.66 11.14 -12.48
CA GLY A 118 15.79 10.44 -13.74
C GLY A 118 17.16 9.83 -13.94
N PHE A 119 17.36 9.29 -15.12
CA PHE A 119 18.60 8.66 -15.51
C PHE A 119 18.86 8.76 -17.00
N ARG A 120 20.14 8.68 -17.35
CA ARG A 120 20.60 8.55 -18.72
C ARG A 120 20.87 7.09 -19.02
N GLY A 121 20.13 6.54 -19.97
CA GLY A 121 20.38 5.22 -20.53
C GLY A 121 21.35 5.26 -21.70
N VAL A 122 22.07 4.16 -21.90
CA VAL A 122 22.79 3.84 -23.13
C VAL A 122 22.14 2.61 -23.75
N LEU A 123 22.08 2.57 -25.08
CA LEU A 123 21.46 1.47 -25.80
C LEU A 123 22.29 1.06 -27.02
N THR A 124 22.24 -0.22 -27.35
CA THR A 124 22.71 -0.79 -28.62
C THR A 124 21.54 -1.42 -29.35
N GLY A 125 21.31 -1.02 -30.59
CA GLY A 125 20.17 -1.49 -31.38
C GLY A 125 18.94 -0.62 -31.22
N SER A 126 17.75 -1.23 -31.18
CA SER A 126 16.48 -0.51 -31.08
C SER A 126 16.09 -0.31 -29.62
N TYR A 127 15.64 0.90 -29.28
CA TYR A 127 15.10 1.22 -27.97
C TYR A 127 13.83 0.41 -27.66
N SER A 128 13.68 -0.02 -26.41
CA SER A 128 12.49 -0.64 -25.84
C SER A 128 12.26 -0.13 -24.41
N PRO A 129 11.02 0.23 -24.03
CA PRO A 129 10.79 0.90 -22.76
C PRO A 129 11.06 0.03 -21.53
N PRO A 130 11.38 0.65 -20.38
CA PRO A 130 11.47 -0.07 -19.11
C PRO A 130 10.20 -0.86 -18.81
N SER A 131 10.35 -2.03 -18.21
CA SER A 131 9.25 -2.91 -17.83
C SER A 131 9.27 -3.22 -16.32
N ASN A 132 8.22 -3.85 -15.81
CA ASN A 132 8.10 -4.28 -14.40
C ASN A 132 8.37 -3.15 -13.40
N CYS A 133 8.01 -1.92 -13.74
CA CYS A 133 8.23 -0.77 -12.88
C CYS A 133 7.31 -0.87 -11.65
N VAL A 134 7.92 -0.87 -10.45
CA VAL A 134 7.21 -0.97 -9.17
C VAL A 134 7.84 -0.08 -8.11
N LEU A 135 7.01 0.66 -7.39
CA LEU A 135 7.37 1.45 -6.22
C LEU A 135 7.14 0.62 -4.95
N ASN A 136 8.16 0.54 -4.10
CA ASN A 136 8.16 -0.16 -2.80
C ASN A 136 7.64 -1.60 -2.87
N ARG A 137 7.84 -2.28 -4.01
CA ARG A 137 7.33 -3.65 -4.30
C ARG A 137 5.80 -3.80 -4.18
N GLN A 138 5.07 -2.71 -4.23
CA GLN A 138 3.62 -2.70 -3.96
C GLN A 138 2.84 -1.97 -5.05
N TYR A 139 3.34 -0.82 -5.52
CA TYR A 139 2.59 0.04 -6.43
C TYR A 139 3.20 -0.03 -7.82
N LEU A 140 2.47 -0.57 -8.78
CA LEU A 140 2.89 -0.56 -10.17
C LEU A 140 2.99 0.88 -10.68
N CYS A 141 4.02 1.15 -11.47
CA CYS A 141 4.15 2.45 -12.12
C CYS A 141 3.08 2.60 -13.22
N THR A 142 2.70 3.85 -13.46
CA THR A 142 1.81 4.26 -14.55
C THR A 142 2.57 4.95 -15.66
#